data_AF-A0A2V6L1J3-F1
#
_entry.id   AF-A0A2V6L1J3-F1
#
_cell.length_a   1.000
_cell.length_b   1.000
_cell.length_c   1.000
_cell.angle_alpha   90.00
_cell.angle_beta   90.00
_cell.angle_gamma   90.00
#
_symmetry.space_group_name_H-M   'P 1'
#
loop_
_entity.id
_entity.type
_entity.pdbx_description
1 polymer ?
#
loop_
_entity_poly.entity_id
_entity_poly.type
_entity_poly.pdbx_seq_one_letter_code
_entity_poly.pdbx_strand_id
1 'polypeptide(L)'
;LASAIHYYVAGGAPSSNRGVRRRGFYVLRKTTVPAVLVECGFLTNPAEGEYVQTASYRQKLAEEIAAGVRGRNSVGSALSATRVATGESIPLQPYIDQTKVAKSEGHRSKRSHKKSARKKKSSSKSTESEASTAPKTPES
;
A
#
# COMPACT_ATOMS: atom_id res chain seq x y z
N LEU A 1 -4.57 -22.19 4.12
CA LEU A 1 -5.35 -21.62 2.99
C LEU A 1 -4.88 -20.22 2.61
N ALA A 2 -5.16 -19.17 3.40
CA ALA A 2 -4.78 -17.79 3.03
C ALA A 2 -3.28 -17.63 2.71
N SER A 3 -2.39 -18.10 3.58
CA SER A 3 -0.93 -18.04 3.35
C SER A 3 -0.47 -18.83 2.12
N ALA A 4 -1.18 -19.90 1.72
CA ALA A 4 -0.88 -20.64 0.49
C ALA A 4 -1.18 -19.81 -0.75
N ILE A 5 -2.43 -19.35 -0.87
CA ILE A 5 -2.87 -18.49 -1.99
C ILE A 5 -2.00 -17.23 -2.07
N HIS A 6 -1.70 -16.62 -0.93
CA HIS A 6 -0.85 -15.45 -0.86
C HIS A 6 0.58 -15.69 -1.36
N TYR A 7 1.19 -16.83 -1.05
CA TYR A 7 2.53 -17.18 -1.50
C TYR A 7 2.64 -17.25 -3.03
N TYR A 8 1.72 -17.97 -3.70
CA TYR A 8 1.68 -18.07 -5.17
C TYR A 8 1.32 -16.72 -5.82
N VAL A 9 0.25 -16.07 -5.38
CA VAL A 9 -0.20 -14.79 -5.96
C VAL A 9 0.85 -13.68 -5.81
N ALA A 10 1.61 -13.65 -4.71
CA ALA A 10 2.68 -12.66 -4.52
C ALA A 10 3.90 -12.89 -5.43
N GLY A 11 4.12 -14.09 -5.95
CA GLY A 11 5.11 -14.36 -7.01
C GLY A 11 4.59 -14.05 -8.41
N GLY A 12 3.28 -14.19 -8.63
CA GLY A 12 2.66 -13.97 -9.94
C GLY A 12 2.34 -12.50 -10.26
N ALA A 13 2.02 -11.68 -9.27
CA ALA A 13 1.53 -10.31 -9.46
C ALA A 13 2.65 -9.25 -9.50
N PRO A 14 2.57 -8.21 -10.36
CA PRO A 14 3.54 -7.12 -10.41
C PRO A 14 3.37 -6.08 -9.28
N SER A 15 2.29 -6.18 -8.50
CA SER A 15 1.98 -5.26 -7.40
C SER A 15 2.75 -5.62 -6.12
N SER A 16 3.10 -4.62 -5.31
CA SER A 16 3.73 -4.84 -3.99
C SER A 16 2.93 -5.79 -3.10
N ASN A 17 3.63 -6.72 -2.44
CA ASN A 17 3.05 -7.66 -1.48
C ASN A 17 2.45 -6.90 -0.27
N ARG A 18 1.13 -7.05 -0.06
CA ARG A 18 0.35 -6.37 1.00
C ARG A 18 0.06 -7.25 2.24
N GLY A 19 0.57 -8.48 2.25
CA GLY A 19 0.42 -9.45 3.33
C GLY A 19 -1.00 -10.01 3.52
N VAL A 20 -1.12 -11.01 4.38
CA VAL A 20 -2.42 -11.59 4.77
C VAL A 20 -3.09 -10.70 5.82
N ARG A 21 -4.40 -10.42 5.67
CA ARG A 21 -5.16 -9.56 6.59
C ARG A 21 -6.44 -10.27 7.04
N ARG A 22 -6.72 -10.25 8.34
CA ARG A 22 -7.95 -10.77 8.93
C ARG A 22 -8.95 -9.63 9.10
N ARG A 23 -10.09 -9.68 8.40
CA ARG A 23 -11.14 -8.65 8.42
C ARG A 23 -12.53 -9.24 8.65
N GLY A 24 -13.44 -8.45 9.20
CA GLY A 24 -14.81 -8.85 9.55
C GLY A 24 -15.81 -8.91 8.40
N PHE A 25 -15.39 -9.25 7.17
CA PHE A 25 -16.27 -9.28 6.00
C PHE A 25 -17.40 -10.31 6.15
N TYR A 26 -18.62 -9.97 5.69
CA TYR A 26 -19.79 -10.84 5.82
C TYR A 26 -19.57 -12.22 5.20
N VAL A 27 -19.07 -12.26 3.96
CA VAL A 27 -18.80 -13.51 3.20
C VAL A 27 -17.80 -14.43 3.90
N LEU A 28 -16.87 -13.88 4.69
CA LEU A 28 -15.90 -14.68 5.47
C LEU A 28 -16.45 -15.11 6.82
N ARG A 29 -17.35 -14.32 7.43
CA ARG A 29 -17.98 -14.61 8.73
C ARG A 29 -19.18 -15.55 8.66
N LYS A 30 -19.83 -15.67 7.50
CA LYS A 30 -21.06 -16.45 7.30
C LYS A 30 -20.86 -17.72 6.46
N THR A 31 -19.62 -18.02 6.07
CA THR A 31 -19.25 -19.29 5.42
C THR A 31 -18.79 -20.29 6.47
N THR A 32 -19.29 -21.53 6.41
CA THR A 32 -18.99 -22.60 7.37
C THR A 32 -17.74 -23.42 7.02
N VAL A 33 -17.25 -23.30 5.79
CA VAL A 33 -15.99 -23.90 5.30
C VAL A 33 -14.85 -22.87 5.32
N PRO A 34 -13.57 -23.28 5.27
CA PRO A 34 -12.44 -22.35 5.19
C PRO A 34 -12.54 -21.43 3.96
N ALA A 35 -12.72 -20.12 4.21
CA ALA A 35 -12.92 -19.10 3.18
C ALA A 35 -11.83 -18.03 3.23
N VAL A 36 -11.55 -17.42 2.06
CA VAL A 36 -10.66 -16.27 1.91
C VAL A 36 -11.26 -15.29 0.91
N LEU A 37 -10.89 -14.01 1.02
CA LEU A 37 -11.18 -12.97 0.02
C LEU A 37 -9.83 -12.49 -0.50
N VAL A 38 -9.65 -12.51 -1.82
CA VAL A 38 -8.41 -12.10 -2.49
C VAL A 38 -8.62 -10.72 -3.13
N GLU A 39 -7.81 -9.75 -2.75
CA GLU A 39 -7.79 -8.40 -3.34
C GLU A 39 -6.75 -8.41 -4.49
N CYS A 40 -7.19 -8.60 -5.74
CA CYS A 40 -6.32 -8.83 -6.91
C CYS A 40 -5.60 -7.59 -7.48
N GLY A 41 -5.87 -6.40 -6.93
CA GLY A 41 -5.31 -5.11 -7.37
C GLY A 41 -6.29 -3.95 -7.15
N PHE A 42 -5.78 -2.72 -7.27
CA PHE A 42 -6.55 -1.49 -7.11
C PHE A 42 -6.92 -0.87 -8.46
N LEU A 43 -8.21 -0.91 -8.84
CA LEU A 43 -8.72 -0.22 -10.04
C LEU A 43 -8.51 1.31 -10.00
N THR A 44 -8.33 1.89 -8.82
CA THR A 44 -8.05 3.32 -8.62
C THR A 44 -6.57 3.69 -8.76
N ASN A 45 -5.67 2.70 -8.86
CA ASN A 45 -4.26 2.92 -9.18
C ASN A 45 -4.09 2.70 -10.69
N PRO A 46 -3.68 3.71 -11.49
CA PRO A 46 -3.58 3.58 -12.94
C PRO A 46 -2.78 2.35 -13.40
N ALA A 47 -1.61 2.12 -12.80
CA ALA A 47 -0.75 0.98 -13.16
C ALA A 47 -1.40 -0.37 -12.85
N GLU A 48 -2.07 -0.53 -11.70
CA GLU A 48 -2.79 -1.78 -11.39
C GLU A 48 -4.08 -1.91 -12.21
N GLY A 49 -4.73 -0.81 -12.58
CA GLY A 49 -5.92 -0.78 -13.42
C GLY A 49 -5.66 -1.25 -14.86
N GLU A 50 -4.50 -0.93 -15.44
CA GLU A 50 -4.07 -1.45 -16.75
C GLU A 50 -3.83 -2.97 -16.70
N TYR A 51 -3.16 -3.46 -15.65
CA TYR A 51 -2.99 -4.91 -15.46
C TYR A 51 -4.33 -5.63 -15.29
N VAL A 52 -5.24 -5.15 -14.45
CA VAL A 52 -6.55 -5.82 -14.26
C VAL A 52 -7.38 -5.88 -15.56
N GLN A 53 -7.21 -4.92 -16.47
CA GLN A 53 -7.84 -4.93 -17.80
C GLN A 53 -7.23 -5.95 -18.77
N THR A 54 -5.97 -6.37 -18.60
CA THR A 54 -5.35 -7.37 -19.49
C THR A 54 -5.80 -8.79 -19.19
N ALA A 55 -6.22 -9.53 -20.24
CA ALA A 55 -6.72 -10.90 -20.10
C ALA A 55 -5.65 -11.88 -19.61
N SER A 56 -4.41 -11.74 -20.08
CA SER A 56 -3.26 -12.53 -19.65
C SER A 56 -2.96 -12.38 -18.16
N TYR A 57 -3.07 -11.17 -17.60
CA TYR A 57 -2.88 -10.93 -16.17
C TYR A 57 -3.97 -11.60 -15.33
N ARG A 58 -5.25 -11.48 -15.74
CA ARG A 58 -6.36 -12.18 -15.06
C ARG A 58 -6.21 -13.70 -15.11
N GLN A 59 -5.76 -14.24 -16.24
CA GLN A 59 -5.49 -15.67 -16.40
C GLN A 59 -4.36 -16.13 -15.46
N LYS A 60 -3.22 -15.42 -15.46
CA LYS A 60 -2.10 -15.71 -14.56
C LYS A 60 -2.53 -15.68 -13.08
N LEU A 61 -3.28 -14.65 -12.66
CA LEU A 61 -3.83 -14.60 -11.29
C LEU A 61 -4.73 -15.78 -10.96
N ALA A 62 -5.58 -16.22 -11.89
CA ALA A 62 -6.44 -17.39 -11.68
C ALA A 62 -5.62 -18.69 -11.51
N GLU A 63 -4.55 -18.84 -12.28
CA GLU A 63 -3.61 -19.97 -12.19
C GLU A 63 -2.88 -20.00 -10.84
N GLU A 64 -2.37 -18.86 -10.36
CA GLU A 64 -1.71 -18.75 -9.04
C GLU A 64 -2.68 -19.00 -7.88
N ILE A 65 -3.93 -18.50 -7.96
CA ILE A 65 -4.98 -18.81 -6.97
C ILE A 65 -5.28 -20.32 -6.98
N ALA A 66 -5.39 -20.94 -8.15
CA ALA A 66 -5.61 -22.38 -8.27
C ALA A 66 -4.40 -23.21 -7.79
N ALA A 67 -3.17 -22.73 -7.99
CA ALA A 67 -1.96 -23.32 -7.41
C ALA A 67 -2.00 -23.25 -5.87
N GLY A 68 -2.33 -22.10 -5.29
CA GLY A 68 -2.42 -21.94 -3.84
C GLY A 68 -3.60 -22.66 -3.16
N VAL A 69 -4.70 -22.89 -3.88
CA VAL A 69 -5.78 -23.77 -3.39
C VAL A 69 -5.31 -25.24 -3.37
N ARG A 70 -4.60 -25.71 -4.41
CA ARG A 70 -4.02 -27.06 -4.45
C ARG A 70 -2.91 -27.25 -3.40
N GLY A 71 -1.98 -26.31 -3.32
CA GLY A 71 -0.89 -26.26 -2.35
C GLY A 71 -1.31 -25.93 -0.91
N ARG A 72 -2.61 -25.78 -0.61
CA ARG A 72 -3.05 -25.40 0.75
C ARG A 72 -2.63 -26.39 1.85
N ASN A 73 -2.37 -27.65 1.48
CA ASN A 73 -1.97 -28.73 2.38
C ASN A 73 -0.46 -28.77 2.64
N SER A 74 0.38 -28.09 1.83
CA SER A 74 1.84 -27.99 2.04
C SER A 74 2.25 -26.76 2.86
N VAL A 75 1.28 -26.00 3.40
CA VAL A 75 1.53 -24.99 4.43
C VAL A 75 1.84 -25.71 5.74
N GLY A 76 3.13 -25.93 6.00
CA GLY A 76 3.61 -26.63 7.18
C GLY A 76 3.22 -25.91 8.47
N SER A 77 2.70 -26.67 9.45
CA SER A 77 2.70 -26.23 10.84
C SER A 77 4.15 -26.07 11.29
N ALA A 78 4.49 -24.94 11.91
CA ALA A 78 5.84 -24.69 12.46
C ALA A 78 6.22 -25.64 13.61
N LEU A 79 5.35 -26.60 13.98
CA LEU A 79 5.48 -27.53 15.10
C LEU A 79 5.37 -29.01 14.69
N SER A 80 5.52 -29.37 13.41
CA SER A 80 5.57 -30.80 13.00
C SER A 80 6.68 -31.08 12.00
N ALA A 81 7.44 -32.12 12.30
CA ALA A 81 8.75 -32.39 11.71
C ALA A 81 8.73 -32.61 10.19
N THR A 82 9.77 -32.11 9.55
CA THR A 82 10.08 -32.24 8.12
C THR A 82 9.99 -33.69 7.64
N ARG A 83 9.14 -33.95 6.63
CA ARG A 83 9.33 -35.08 5.70
C ARG A 83 9.16 -34.64 4.24
N VAL A 84 10.33 -34.63 3.60
CA VAL A 84 10.68 -34.65 2.16
C VAL A 84 9.55 -35.06 1.20
N ALA A 85 9.38 -34.28 0.12
CA ALA A 85 9.13 -34.79 -1.25
C ALA A 85 9.30 -33.71 -2.36
N THR A 86 8.92 -32.44 -2.10
CA THR A 86 8.89 -31.38 -3.15
C THR A 86 9.54 -30.05 -2.75
N GLY A 87 10.51 -30.06 -1.82
CA GLY A 87 11.44 -28.96 -1.56
C GLY A 87 10.91 -27.72 -0.83
N GLU A 88 9.71 -27.23 -1.14
CA GLU A 88 9.17 -25.98 -0.60
C GLU A 88 8.02 -26.20 0.39
N SER A 89 8.29 -25.96 1.67
CA SER A 89 7.26 -25.74 2.67
C SER A 89 6.79 -24.30 2.60
N ILE A 90 5.50 -24.07 2.35
CA ILE A 90 4.97 -22.71 2.28
C ILE A 90 4.95 -22.13 3.71
N PRO A 91 5.67 -21.03 4.00
CA PRO A 91 5.76 -20.51 5.35
C PRO A 91 4.43 -19.90 5.80
N LEU A 92 4.10 -20.08 7.09
CA LEU A 92 3.03 -19.36 7.75
C LEU A 92 3.41 -17.87 7.88
N GLN A 93 3.04 -17.07 6.88
CA GLN A 93 3.29 -15.63 6.92
C GLN A 93 2.48 -14.95 8.05
N PRO A 94 3.06 -13.95 8.74
CA PRO A 94 2.33 -13.11 9.69
C PRO A 94 1.08 -12.47 9.05
N TYR A 95 0.02 -12.30 9.83
CA TYR A 95 -1.20 -11.64 9.38
C TYR A 95 -1.55 -10.43 10.25
N ILE A 96 -2.20 -9.43 9.65
CA ILE A 96 -2.65 -8.23 10.37
C ILE A 96 -4.12 -8.42 10.78
N ASP A 97 -4.43 -8.36 12.08
CA ASP A 97 -5.81 -8.40 12.56
C ASP A 97 -6.47 -7.01 12.49
N GLN A 98 -7.54 -6.90 11.70
CA GLN A 98 -8.36 -5.71 11.50
C GLN A 98 -9.84 -6.02 11.74
N THR A 99 -10.14 -7.02 12.56
CA THR A 99 -11.49 -7.28 13.06
C THR A 99 -11.94 -6.23 14.08
N LYS A 100 -10.99 -5.59 14.77
CA LYS A 100 -11.21 -4.51 15.74
C LYS A 100 -10.60 -3.20 15.24
N VAL A 101 -11.26 -2.54 14.28
CA VAL A 101 -11.01 -1.11 14.05
C VAL A 101 -11.68 -0.35 15.20
N ALA A 102 -10.94 -0.14 16.29
CA ALA A 102 -11.32 0.84 17.30
C ALA A 102 -11.50 2.18 16.58
N LYS A 103 -12.58 2.92 16.89
CA LYS A 103 -12.75 4.29 16.39
C LYS A 103 -11.49 5.07 16.75
N SER A 104 -10.84 5.66 15.76
CA SER A 104 -9.76 6.60 16.02
C SER A 104 -10.36 7.81 16.74
N GLU A 105 -10.15 7.90 18.05
CA GLU A 105 -10.41 9.12 18.83
C GLU A 105 -9.71 10.28 18.14
N GLY A 106 -10.50 11.18 17.55
CA GLY A 106 -10.01 12.19 16.63
C GLY A 106 -9.16 13.22 17.37
N HIS A 107 -7.83 13.11 17.27
CA HIS A 107 -6.92 14.18 17.66
C HIS A 107 -7.13 15.40 16.76
N ARG A 108 -8.13 16.25 17.12
CA ARG A 108 -8.30 17.58 16.56
C ARG A 108 -7.05 18.39 16.86
N SER A 109 -6.23 18.61 15.84
CA SER A 109 -5.09 19.52 15.93
C SER A 109 -5.60 20.92 16.27
N LYS A 110 -5.30 21.38 17.49
CA LYS A 110 -5.59 22.77 17.90
C LYS A 110 -4.63 23.70 17.17
N ARG A 111 -5.07 24.19 16.00
CA ARG A 111 -4.38 25.18 15.17
C ARG A 111 -4.14 26.47 15.96
N SER A 112 -2.93 26.65 16.49
CA SER A 112 -2.58 27.82 17.29
C SER A 112 -2.37 29.05 16.42
N HIS A 113 -3.21 30.07 16.61
CA HIS A 113 -3.03 31.37 15.96
C HIS A 113 -1.85 32.12 16.59
N LYS A 114 -0.68 32.08 15.94
CA LYS A 114 0.49 32.88 16.33
C LYS A 114 0.25 34.35 15.90
N LYS A 115 -0.14 35.22 16.84
CA LYS A 115 -0.26 36.67 16.60
C LYS A 115 1.09 37.23 16.14
N SER A 116 1.10 37.97 15.03
CA SER A 116 2.27 38.71 14.55
C SER A 116 2.47 40.01 15.36
N ALA A 117 3.57 40.08 16.12
CA ALA A 117 3.95 41.29 16.84
C ALA A 117 4.76 42.23 15.92
N ARG A 118 4.16 43.36 15.59
CA ARG A 118 4.74 44.46 14.79
C ARG A 118 5.72 45.26 15.63
N LYS A 119 7.01 45.35 15.24
CA LYS A 119 7.97 46.31 15.82
C LYS A 119 8.46 47.28 14.73
N LYS A 120 8.46 48.59 15.03
CA LYS A 120 8.79 49.70 14.10
C LYS A 120 10.13 50.35 14.47
N LYS A 121 10.85 50.83 13.43
CA LYS A 121 11.85 51.93 13.44
C LYS A 121 13.14 51.67 14.27
N SER A 122 14.29 52.33 14.00
CA SER A 122 14.56 53.60 13.27
C SER A 122 16.00 53.67 12.67
N SER A 123 16.17 54.46 11.58
CA SER A 123 17.35 55.31 11.18
C SER A 123 18.80 54.77 11.28
N SER A 124 19.74 55.09 10.37
CA SER A 124 19.99 56.34 9.62
C SER A 124 20.72 56.10 8.27
N LYS A 125 20.40 56.84 7.19
CA LYS A 125 21.20 57.93 6.57
C LYS A 125 22.69 57.56 6.36
N SER A 126 23.17 57.33 5.13
CA SER A 126 23.71 58.32 4.15
C SER A 126 24.20 57.56 2.87
N THR A 127 24.53 58.10 1.69
CA THR A 127 24.39 59.39 0.95
C THR A 127 24.83 59.15 -0.52
N GLU A 128 24.19 59.80 -1.52
CA GLU A 128 24.74 60.08 -2.89
C GLU A 128 25.16 58.88 -3.79
N SER A 129 25.26 58.96 -5.12
CA SER A 129 24.93 59.98 -6.14
C SER A 129 24.88 59.32 -7.54
N GLU A 130 24.11 59.91 -8.48
CA GLU A 130 24.29 59.81 -9.96
C GLU A 130 24.25 58.42 -10.65
N ALA A 131 24.05 58.26 -11.96
CA ALA A 131 23.29 59.00 -13.00
C ALA A 131 23.22 58.09 -14.26
N SER A 132 22.35 58.42 -15.25
CA SER A 132 22.43 57.91 -16.65
C SER A 132 22.13 56.40 -16.87
N THR A 133 21.56 55.87 -17.97
CA THR A 133 20.68 56.34 -19.06
C THR A 133 19.98 55.08 -19.65
N ALA A 134 18.84 55.23 -20.34
CA ALA A 134 18.04 54.16 -20.95
C ALA A 134 18.56 53.71 -22.36
N PRO A 135 17.79 53.05 -23.25
CA PRO A 135 17.06 51.75 -23.20
C PRO A 135 17.42 50.82 -24.41
N LYS A 136 16.60 49.75 -24.66
CA LYS A 136 16.49 48.90 -25.90
C LYS A 136 17.58 47.80 -26.06
N THR A 137 17.38 46.65 -26.72
CA THR A 137 16.27 46.00 -27.49
C THR A 137 16.47 44.45 -27.51
N PRO A 138 15.52 43.62 -27.98
CA PRO A 138 15.66 42.16 -28.05
C PRO A 138 16.03 41.62 -29.45
N GLU A 139 16.71 40.47 -29.50
CA GLU A 139 16.83 39.47 -30.58
C GLU A 139 17.67 38.29 -30.01
N SER A 140 17.64 37.05 -30.50
CA SER A 140 17.11 36.47 -31.76
C SER A 140 16.33 35.17 -31.50
#